data_AF-M5CDF5-F1
#
_entry.id   AF-M5CDF5-F1
#
_cell.length_a   1.000
_cell.length_b   1.000
_cell.length_c   1.000
_cell.angle_alpha   90.00
_cell.angle_beta   90.00
_cell.angle_gamma   90.00
#
_symmetry.space_group_name_H-M   'P 1'
#
loop_
_entity.id
_entity.type
_entity.pdbx_description
1 polymer ?
#
loop_
_entity_poly.entity_id
_entity_poly.type
_entity_poly.pdbx_seq_one_letter_code
_entity_poly.pdbx_strand_id
1 'polypeptide(L)'
;MSTKSLSGAPRLKFNNAFNWARLASKHTFLRPLEAYGAAIELLPQFIWLGATTTQRYDDLLVAEALAVRAASVAIVSSNYTLAIEWLEHARCVVWNQSLMLRSPLEDLHSVNKDLAARLQVVADTLHSASLESRESRALSSGSMSPEEVAQEHRSLAKEYSSLLARVRTIPGFEDFLQPTKSKELVGAARYGPIVVINCDDTHCDALIILPGQYDIKHVPLPNFTKEKAKSTRFEIEHLIRSKRLKEGVIKRRPVLPAKEVDFEGLLAVLWYDIVKPVLDHLGYMVRFLIVSYSYRHANKLI
;
A
#
# COMPACT_ATOMS: atom_id res chain seq x y z
N MET A 1 -10.84 21.96 -7.12
CA MET A 1 -11.43 21.42 -8.36
C MET A 1 -10.41 21.24 -9.52
N SER A 2 -9.09 21.22 -9.29
CA SER A 2 -8.10 21.01 -10.38
C SER A 2 -7.71 19.52 -10.60
N THR A 3 -8.14 18.61 -9.73
CA THR A 3 -7.69 17.20 -9.70
C THR A 3 -8.37 16.29 -10.70
N LYS A 4 -9.45 16.74 -11.38
CA LYS A 4 -10.04 16.07 -12.55
C LYS A 4 -9.54 16.64 -13.88
N SER A 5 -8.57 17.57 -13.86
CA SER A 5 -7.99 18.09 -15.09
C SER A 5 -7.28 16.96 -15.83
N LEU A 6 -7.73 16.67 -17.05
CA LEU A 6 -7.17 15.67 -17.98
C LEU A 6 -5.70 15.93 -18.36
N SER A 7 -5.11 17.04 -17.90
CA SER A 7 -3.86 17.59 -18.42
C SER A 7 -2.73 17.49 -17.40
N GLY A 8 -1.62 16.85 -17.78
CA GLY A 8 -0.38 16.81 -16.99
C GLY A 8 0.27 15.42 -16.96
N ALA A 9 1.58 15.40 -16.73
CA ALA A 9 2.36 14.18 -16.62
C ALA A 9 1.89 13.31 -15.43
N PRO A 10 1.95 11.98 -15.52
CA PRO A 10 1.45 11.06 -14.48
C PRO A 10 2.00 11.35 -13.08
N ARG A 11 3.30 11.67 -12.98
CA ARG A 11 3.95 12.01 -11.69
C ARG A 11 3.39 13.28 -11.06
N LEU A 12 3.15 14.32 -11.87
CA LEU A 12 2.55 15.56 -11.42
C LEU A 12 1.08 15.35 -11.00
N LYS A 13 0.32 14.56 -11.77
CA LYS A 13 -1.06 14.20 -11.42
C LYS A 13 -1.13 13.49 -10.08
N PHE A 14 -0.27 12.49 -9.88
CA PHE A 14 -0.16 11.75 -8.62
C PHE A 14 0.19 12.68 -7.46
N ASN A 15 1.26 13.48 -7.59
CA ASN A 15 1.67 14.41 -6.53
C ASN A 15 0.57 15.40 -6.16
N ASN A 16 -0.17 15.92 -7.15
CA ASN A 16 -1.30 16.82 -6.91
C ASN A 16 -2.47 16.09 -6.21
N ALA A 17 -2.81 14.88 -6.66
CA ALA A 17 -3.85 14.07 -6.04
C ALA A 17 -3.50 13.69 -4.59
N PHE A 18 -2.26 13.27 -4.35
CA PHE A 18 -1.80 12.90 -3.00
C PHE A 18 -1.70 14.11 -2.07
N ASN A 19 -1.26 15.26 -2.56
CA ASN A 19 -1.32 16.52 -1.79
C ASN A 19 -2.76 16.92 -1.47
N TRP A 20 -3.68 16.80 -2.42
CA TRP A 20 -5.11 17.00 -2.16
C TRP A 20 -5.61 16.04 -1.08
N ALA A 21 -5.27 14.76 -1.15
CA ALA A 21 -5.67 13.76 -0.16
C ALA A 21 -5.16 14.08 1.26
N ARG A 22 -3.89 14.50 1.38
CA ARG A 22 -3.29 14.91 2.66
C ARG A 22 -3.91 16.17 3.25
N LEU A 23 -4.36 17.10 2.41
CA LEU A 23 -5.10 18.28 2.88
C LEU A 23 -6.54 17.91 3.24
N ALA A 24 -7.17 17.03 2.45
CA ALA A 24 -8.54 16.58 2.68
C ALA A 24 -8.68 15.75 3.96
N SER A 25 -7.65 15.00 4.36
CA SER A 25 -7.67 14.27 5.64
C SER A 25 -7.70 15.18 6.86
N LYS A 26 -7.31 16.45 6.73
CA LYS A 26 -7.42 17.46 7.81
C LYS A 26 -8.78 18.15 7.84
N HIS A 27 -9.57 18.00 6.78
CA HIS A 27 -10.77 18.77 6.53
C HIS A 27 -11.84 17.88 5.86
N THR A 28 -12.71 17.25 6.66
CA THR A 28 -13.68 16.23 6.21
C THR A 28 -14.56 16.68 5.02
N PHE A 29 -14.86 17.97 4.90
CA PHE A 29 -15.63 18.53 3.78
C PHE A 29 -14.93 18.44 2.42
N LEU A 30 -13.62 18.17 2.38
CA LEU A 30 -12.83 18.03 1.16
C LEU A 30 -12.86 16.61 0.56
N ARG A 31 -13.79 15.75 1.01
CA ARG A 31 -14.02 14.40 0.48
C ARG A 31 -12.73 13.56 0.43
N PRO A 32 -12.13 13.23 1.59
CA PRO A 32 -10.85 12.55 1.64
C PRO A 32 -10.83 11.20 0.89
N LEU A 33 -11.95 10.45 0.90
CA LEU A 33 -12.09 9.22 0.11
C LEU A 33 -11.90 9.46 -1.40
N GLU A 34 -12.52 10.50 -1.95
CA GLU A 34 -12.41 10.83 -3.39
C GLU A 34 -10.96 11.20 -3.73
N ALA A 35 -10.30 11.94 -2.84
CA ALA A 35 -8.92 12.37 -3.03
C ALA A 35 -7.92 11.22 -2.96
N TYR A 36 -8.05 10.34 -1.97
CA TYR A 36 -7.21 9.14 -1.85
C TYR A 36 -7.48 8.15 -2.99
N GLY A 37 -8.74 7.95 -3.39
CA GLY A 37 -9.08 7.12 -4.55
C GLY A 37 -8.40 7.59 -5.82
N ALA A 38 -8.44 8.90 -6.11
CA ALA A 38 -7.75 9.48 -7.26
C ALA A 38 -6.22 9.27 -7.21
N ALA A 39 -5.60 9.37 -6.03
CA ALA A 39 -4.17 9.13 -5.86
C ALA A 39 -3.81 7.64 -6.06
N ILE A 40 -4.62 6.73 -5.52
CA ILE A 40 -4.44 5.27 -5.65
C ILE A 40 -4.58 4.83 -7.11
N GLU A 41 -5.56 5.34 -7.86
CA GLU A 41 -5.73 5.03 -9.30
C GLU A 41 -4.55 5.51 -10.17
N LEU A 42 -3.85 6.56 -9.74
CA LEU A 42 -2.67 7.08 -10.42
C LEU A 42 -1.38 6.38 -10.00
N LEU A 43 -1.40 5.58 -8.92
CA LEU A 43 -0.22 4.96 -8.34
C LEU A 43 0.55 4.05 -9.33
N PRO A 44 -0.09 3.16 -10.12
CA PRO A 44 0.64 2.35 -11.08
C PRO A 44 1.40 3.19 -12.10
N GLN A 45 0.79 4.30 -12.55
CA GLN A 45 1.40 5.22 -13.50
C GLN A 45 2.55 6.01 -12.86
N PHE A 46 2.41 6.39 -11.59
CA PHE A 46 3.45 7.07 -10.82
C PHE A 46 4.69 6.19 -10.64
N ILE A 47 4.52 4.94 -10.20
CA ILE A 47 5.65 4.04 -9.94
C ILE A 47 6.30 3.56 -11.24
N TRP A 48 5.49 3.24 -12.25
CA TRP A 48 6.01 2.68 -13.49
C TRP A 48 6.73 3.70 -14.37
N LEU A 49 6.30 4.96 -14.33
CA LEU A 49 6.89 6.06 -15.10
C LEU A 49 7.80 6.95 -14.24
N GLY A 50 8.04 6.52 -12.99
CA GLY A 50 8.86 7.18 -11.98
C GLY A 50 10.28 6.64 -11.95
N ALA A 51 11.02 6.91 -13.01
CA ALA A 51 12.46 7.18 -12.95
C ALA A 51 13.47 6.04 -12.67
N THR A 52 14.72 6.48 -12.85
CA THR A 52 16.01 5.80 -12.66
C THR A 52 16.10 5.00 -11.36
N THR A 53 17.05 4.07 -11.27
CA THR A 53 17.19 3.12 -10.14
C THR A 53 17.16 3.80 -8.76
N THR A 54 17.64 5.03 -8.62
CA THR A 54 17.67 5.78 -7.35
C THR A 54 16.29 6.33 -6.94
N GLN A 55 15.51 6.85 -7.89
CA GLN A 55 14.21 7.47 -7.60
C GLN A 55 13.13 6.43 -7.24
N ARG A 56 13.29 5.19 -7.72
CA ARG A 56 12.37 4.09 -7.42
C ARG A 56 12.20 3.87 -5.93
N TYR A 57 13.29 3.90 -5.16
CA TYR A 57 13.21 3.64 -3.72
C TYR A 57 12.34 4.68 -3.01
N ASP A 58 12.52 5.96 -3.32
CA ASP A 58 11.71 7.04 -2.76
C ASP A 58 10.24 6.93 -3.20
N ASP A 59 10.00 6.60 -4.47
CA ASP A 59 8.65 6.45 -5.00
C ASP A 59 7.90 5.28 -4.33
N LEU A 60 8.61 4.18 -3.97
CA LEU A 60 8.04 3.07 -3.19
C LEU A 60 7.67 3.48 -1.76
N LEU A 61 8.49 4.30 -1.09
CA LEU A 61 8.16 4.83 0.24
C LEU A 61 6.91 5.72 0.21
N VAL A 62 6.77 6.52 -0.85
CA VAL A 62 5.58 7.35 -1.07
C VAL A 62 4.35 6.48 -1.32
N ALA A 63 4.48 5.39 -2.08
CA ALA A 63 3.40 4.42 -2.31
C ALA A 63 2.92 3.76 -1.02
N GLU A 64 3.85 3.29 -0.17
CA GLU A 64 3.54 2.68 1.12
C GLU A 64 2.79 3.68 2.02
N ALA A 65 3.28 4.91 2.11
CA ALA A 65 2.64 5.97 2.90
C ALA A 65 1.23 6.33 2.36
N LEU A 66 1.04 6.34 1.04
CA LEU A 66 -0.26 6.54 0.42
C LEU A 66 -1.22 5.41 0.80
N ALA A 67 -0.80 4.16 0.67
CA ALA A 67 -1.63 2.98 0.93
C ALA A 67 -2.18 2.97 2.36
N VAL A 68 -1.30 3.15 3.35
CA VAL A 68 -1.66 3.17 4.77
C VAL A 68 -2.66 4.29 5.08
N ARG A 69 -2.42 5.50 4.56
CA ARG A 69 -3.32 6.63 4.82
C ARG A 69 -4.66 6.49 4.12
N ALA A 70 -4.66 6.00 2.87
CA ALA A 70 -5.87 5.73 2.11
C ALA A 70 -6.75 4.70 2.83
N ALA A 71 -6.15 3.59 3.26
CA ALA A 71 -6.83 2.55 4.03
C ALA A 71 -7.43 3.09 5.32
N SER A 72 -6.69 3.91 6.06
CA SER A 72 -7.14 4.52 7.31
C SER A 72 -8.37 5.40 7.11
N VAL A 73 -8.40 6.23 6.06
CA VAL A 73 -9.57 7.03 5.72
C VAL A 73 -10.77 6.16 5.35
N ALA A 74 -10.55 5.07 4.62
CA ALA A 74 -11.59 4.10 4.28
C ALA A 74 -12.14 3.39 5.53
N ILE A 75 -11.28 3.02 6.49
CA ILE A 75 -11.65 2.40 7.77
C ILE A 75 -12.49 3.36 8.61
N VAL A 76 -12.07 4.62 8.78
CA VAL A 76 -12.84 5.65 9.50
C VAL A 76 -14.22 5.87 8.87
N SER A 77 -14.32 5.70 7.54
CA SER A 77 -15.57 5.80 6.80
C SER A 77 -16.38 4.49 6.79
N SER A 78 -15.97 3.47 7.57
CA SER A 78 -16.56 2.12 7.63
C SER A 78 -16.62 1.40 6.26
N ASN A 79 -15.75 1.77 5.32
CA ASN A 79 -15.64 1.13 4.01
C ASN A 79 -14.44 0.17 3.98
N TYR A 80 -14.55 -0.92 4.75
CA TYR A 80 -13.46 -1.88 4.98
C TYR A 80 -13.05 -2.64 3.72
N THR A 81 -14.02 -2.93 2.84
CA THR A 81 -13.76 -3.55 1.54
C THR A 81 -12.84 -2.67 0.69
N LEU A 82 -13.13 -1.37 0.59
CA LEU A 82 -12.30 -0.43 -0.15
C LEU A 82 -10.90 -0.28 0.46
N ALA A 83 -10.81 -0.31 1.80
CA ALA A 83 -9.52 -0.26 2.50
C ALA A 83 -8.62 -1.44 2.08
N ILE A 84 -9.16 -2.66 2.06
CA ILE A 84 -8.45 -3.85 1.59
C ILE A 84 -8.07 -3.75 0.10
N GLU A 85 -8.98 -3.31 -0.76
CA GLU A 85 -8.72 -3.12 -2.19
C GLU A 85 -7.55 -2.16 -2.43
N TRP A 86 -7.52 -1.03 -1.71
CA TRP A 86 -6.43 -0.05 -1.83
C TRP A 86 -5.10 -0.55 -1.27
N LEU A 87 -5.11 -1.25 -0.13
CA LEU A 87 -3.91 -1.86 0.44
C LEU A 87 -3.32 -2.89 -0.51
N GLU A 88 -4.16 -3.80 -1.02
CA GLU A 88 -3.70 -4.82 -1.94
C GLU A 88 -3.22 -4.22 -3.26
N HIS A 89 -3.95 -3.26 -3.82
CA HIS A 89 -3.53 -2.63 -5.06
C HIS A 89 -2.15 -1.99 -4.93
N ALA A 90 -1.94 -1.20 -3.87
CA ALA A 90 -0.64 -0.58 -3.64
C ALA A 90 0.45 -1.61 -3.39
N ARG A 91 0.16 -2.68 -2.63
CA ARG A 91 1.09 -3.80 -2.39
C ARG A 91 1.50 -4.48 -3.70
N CYS A 92 0.55 -4.78 -4.59
CA CYS A 92 0.80 -5.36 -5.90
C CYS A 92 1.69 -4.47 -6.78
N VAL A 93 1.41 -3.16 -6.82
CA VAL A 93 2.23 -2.20 -7.57
C VAL A 93 3.66 -2.14 -7.02
N VAL A 94 3.81 -2.02 -5.69
CA VAL A 94 5.11 -1.97 -5.00
C VAL A 94 5.90 -3.27 -5.21
N TRP A 95 5.25 -4.42 -5.11
CA TRP A 95 5.89 -5.74 -5.19
C TRP A 95 6.35 -6.08 -6.61
N ASN A 96 5.52 -5.82 -7.62
CA ASN A 96 5.90 -6.00 -9.03
C ASN A 96 7.16 -5.19 -9.37
N GLN A 97 7.26 -3.98 -8.83
CA GLN A 97 8.38 -3.09 -9.06
C GLN A 97 9.62 -3.46 -8.25
N SER A 98 9.45 -3.85 -6.98
CA SER A 98 10.56 -4.22 -6.09
C SER A 98 11.24 -5.53 -6.51
N LEU A 99 10.47 -6.48 -7.04
CA LEU A 99 11.00 -7.78 -7.47
C LEU A 99 11.42 -7.83 -8.94
N MET A 100 11.30 -6.73 -9.68
CA MET A 100 11.49 -6.72 -11.15
C MET A 100 10.69 -7.85 -11.84
N LEU A 101 9.51 -8.16 -11.31
CA LEU A 101 8.60 -9.10 -11.96
C LEU A 101 8.09 -8.46 -13.25
N ARG A 102 7.54 -9.28 -14.15
CA ARG A 102 6.99 -8.79 -15.41
C ARG A 102 6.08 -7.61 -15.15
N SER A 103 6.46 -6.46 -15.71
CA SER A 103 5.64 -5.26 -15.61
C SER A 103 4.37 -5.46 -16.44
N PRO A 104 3.26 -4.77 -16.11
CA PRO A 104 2.06 -4.80 -16.95
C PRO A 104 2.36 -4.49 -18.43
N LEU A 105 3.40 -3.68 -18.71
CA LEU A 105 3.83 -3.43 -20.08
C LEU A 105 4.46 -4.65 -20.76
N GLU A 106 5.23 -5.47 -20.04
CA GLU A 106 5.79 -6.70 -20.61
C GLU A 106 4.68 -7.69 -20.98
N ASP A 107 3.63 -7.77 -20.14
CA ASP A 107 2.43 -8.55 -20.46
C ASP A 107 1.72 -7.98 -21.70
N LEU A 108 1.55 -6.66 -21.77
CA LEU A 108 0.99 -6.01 -22.95
C LEU A 108 1.86 -6.21 -24.19
N HIS A 109 3.18 -6.16 -24.06
CA HIS A 109 4.12 -6.35 -25.15
C HIS A 109 4.05 -7.77 -25.73
N SER A 110 3.75 -8.76 -24.90
CA SER A 110 3.55 -10.15 -25.35
C SER A 110 2.32 -10.32 -26.26
N VAL A 111 1.31 -9.45 -26.11
CA VAL A 111 0.04 -9.51 -26.85
C VAL A 111 0.00 -8.48 -28.00
N ASN A 112 0.47 -7.26 -27.76
CA ASN A 112 0.46 -6.15 -28.70
C ASN A 112 1.72 -5.27 -28.53
N LYS A 113 2.77 -5.59 -29.29
CA LYS A 113 4.07 -4.92 -29.25
C LYS A 113 4.00 -3.43 -29.59
N ASP A 114 3.22 -3.07 -30.61
CA ASP A 114 3.12 -1.70 -31.09
C ASP A 114 2.42 -0.79 -30.08
N LEU A 115 1.34 -1.28 -29.47
CA LEU A 115 0.61 -0.54 -28.46
C LEU A 115 1.46 -0.35 -27.19
N ALA A 116 2.18 -1.39 -26.78
CA ALA A 116 3.13 -1.30 -25.67
C ALA A 116 4.25 -0.28 -25.96
N ALA A 117 4.88 -0.35 -27.13
CA ALA A 117 5.95 0.57 -27.51
C ALA A 117 5.45 2.02 -27.57
N ARG A 118 4.26 2.26 -28.15
CA ARG A 118 3.67 3.61 -28.21
C ARG A 118 3.33 4.15 -26.82
N LEU A 119 2.76 3.31 -25.95
CA LEU A 119 2.46 3.70 -24.57
C LEU A 119 3.73 4.10 -23.82
N GLN A 120 4.81 3.31 -23.95
CA GLN A 120 6.10 3.60 -23.34
C GLN A 120 6.68 4.95 -23.84
N VAL A 121 6.74 5.16 -25.15
CA VAL A 121 7.28 6.39 -25.75
C VAL A 121 6.53 7.64 -25.27
N VAL A 122 5.19 7.59 -25.28
CA VAL A 122 4.38 8.74 -24.85
C VAL A 122 4.60 9.02 -23.35
N ALA A 123 4.72 7.96 -22.56
CA ALA A 123 4.92 8.06 -21.12
C ALA A 123 6.31 8.61 -20.75
N ASP A 124 7.37 8.15 -21.42
CA ASP A 124 8.74 8.66 -21.25
C ASP A 124 8.83 10.13 -21.66
N THR A 125 8.18 10.50 -22.78
CA THR A 125 8.12 11.89 -23.24
C THR A 125 7.44 12.80 -22.22
N LEU A 126 6.31 12.35 -21.65
CA LEU A 126 5.61 13.07 -20.57
C LEU A 126 6.46 13.19 -19.31
N HIS A 127 7.24 12.17 -18.97
CA HIS A 127 8.10 12.16 -17.80
C HIS A 127 9.25 13.17 -17.94
N SER A 128 10.02 13.09 -19.03
CA SER A 128 11.14 14.00 -19.30
C SER A 128 10.67 15.45 -19.31
N ALA A 129 9.54 15.71 -19.98
CA ALA A 129 8.98 17.04 -20.07
C ALA A 129 8.35 17.53 -18.73
N SER A 130 8.23 16.68 -17.71
CA SER A 130 7.81 17.08 -16.35
C SER A 130 8.98 17.42 -15.43
N LEU A 131 10.15 16.83 -15.66
CA LEU A 131 11.39 17.07 -14.90
C LEU A 131 12.09 18.35 -15.37
N GLU A 132 12.03 18.65 -16.66
CA GLU A 132 12.61 19.87 -17.19
C GLU A 132 11.76 21.08 -16.80
N SER A 133 12.37 22.07 -16.16
CA SER A 133 11.71 23.35 -15.89
C SER A 133 11.24 23.99 -17.20
N ARG A 134 10.15 24.78 -17.14
CA ARG A 134 9.63 25.48 -18.34
C ARG A 134 10.70 26.39 -18.95
N GLU A 135 11.57 26.96 -18.12
CA GLU A 135 12.69 27.83 -18.51
C GLU A 135 13.81 27.02 -19.19
N SER A 136 14.15 25.85 -18.65
CA SER A 136 15.14 24.94 -19.26
C SER A 136 14.71 24.47 -20.65
N ARG A 137 13.42 24.17 -20.85
CA ARG A 137 12.89 23.77 -22.17
C ARG A 137 12.82 24.90 -23.18
N ALA A 138 12.43 26.10 -22.74
CA ALA A 138 12.44 27.28 -23.61
C ALA A 138 13.85 27.59 -24.11
N LEU A 139 14.87 27.39 -23.26
CA LEU A 139 16.28 27.57 -23.60
C LEU A 139 16.83 26.43 -24.49
N SER A 140 16.42 25.18 -24.27
CA SER A 140 16.91 24.01 -25.04
C SER A 140 16.20 23.80 -26.38
N SER A 141 14.92 24.15 -26.52
CA SER A 141 14.18 23.96 -27.78
C SER A 141 14.30 25.13 -28.76
N GLY A 142 14.86 26.27 -28.35
CA GLY A 142 15.20 27.42 -29.22
C GLY A 142 14.05 28.05 -30.04
N SER A 143 12.84 27.49 -29.99
CA SER A 143 11.79 27.71 -31.00
C SER A 143 10.35 27.67 -30.44
N MET A 144 10.13 27.16 -29.22
CA MET A 144 8.76 26.95 -28.70
C MET A 144 8.43 27.97 -27.62
N SER A 145 7.30 28.66 -27.79
CA SER A 145 6.68 29.50 -26.77
C SER A 145 6.22 28.66 -25.57
N PRO A 146 6.09 29.27 -24.38
CA PRO A 146 5.55 28.59 -23.20
C PRO A 146 4.13 28.04 -23.38
N GLU A 147 3.38 28.54 -24.37
CA GLU A 147 2.03 28.13 -24.73
C GLU A 147 2.05 26.90 -25.64
N GLU A 148 2.95 26.83 -26.61
CA GLU A 148 3.17 25.65 -27.46
C GLU A 148 3.64 24.45 -26.63
N VAL A 149 4.57 24.68 -25.70
CA VAL A 149 5.01 23.66 -24.74
C VAL A 149 3.84 23.15 -23.90
N ALA A 150 2.97 24.04 -23.42
CA ALA A 150 1.79 23.64 -22.66
C ALA A 150 0.78 22.86 -23.52
N GLN A 151 0.63 23.23 -24.80
CA GLN A 151 -0.26 22.56 -25.73
C GLN A 151 0.22 21.16 -26.09
N GLU A 152 1.52 20.99 -26.36
CA GLU A 152 2.16 19.70 -26.61
C GLU A 152 1.98 18.76 -25.41
N HIS A 153 2.24 19.26 -24.19
CA HIS A 153 1.99 18.54 -22.94
C HIS A 153 0.54 18.05 -22.81
N ARG A 154 -0.43 18.90 -23.14
CA ARG A 154 -1.85 18.53 -23.12
C ARG A 154 -2.17 17.47 -24.18
N SER A 155 -1.57 17.56 -25.35
CA SER A 155 -1.74 16.58 -26.44
C SER A 155 -1.22 15.20 -26.02
N LEU A 156 0.00 15.13 -25.51
CA LEU A 156 0.62 13.90 -25.03
C LEU A 156 -0.19 13.26 -23.87
N ALA A 157 -0.69 14.07 -22.93
CA ALA A 157 -1.52 13.58 -21.84
C ALA A 157 -2.84 12.96 -22.34
N LYS A 158 -3.48 13.57 -23.36
CA LYS A 158 -4.68 13.01 -24.01
C LYS A 158 -4.37 11.73 -24.74
N GLU A 159 -3.26 11.69 -25.47
CA GLU A 159 -2.82 10.48 -26.17
C GLU A 159 -2.58 9.34 -25.18
N TYR A 160 -1.87 9.60 -24.08
CA TYR A 160 -1.64 8.61 -23.03
C TYR A 160 -2.95 8.04 -22.47
N SER A 161 -3.93 8.90 -22.15
CA SER A 161 -5.25 8.45 -21.69
C SER A 161 -6.00 7.63 -22.73
N SER A 162 -5.90 7.99 -24.01
CA SER A 162 -6.48 7.23 -25.12
C SER A 162 -5.83 5.85 -25.28
N LEU A 163 -4.50 5.77 -25.15
CA LEU A 163 -3.77 4.50 -25.19
C LEU A 163 -4.18 3.58 -24.05
N LEU A 164 -4.29 4.07 -22.82
CA LEU A 164 -4.79 3.29 -21.69
C LEU A 164 -6.21 2.76 -21.94
N ALA A 165 -7.10 3.60 -22.48
CA ALA A 165 -8.45 3.18 -22.82
C ALA A 165 -8.45 2.07 -23.89
N ARG A 166 -7.59 2.16 -24.90
CA ARG A 166 -7.42 1.12 -25.93
C ARG A 166 -6.87 -0.18 -25.36
N VAL A 167 -5.89 -0.13 -24.46
CA VAL A 167 -5.37 -1.32 -23.78
C VAL A 167 -6.49 -2.05 -23.04
N ARG A 168 -7.36 -1.32 -22.34
CA ARG A 168 -8.49 -1.89 -21.59
C ARG A 168 -9.61 -2.49 -22.44
N THR A 169 -9.55 -2.35 -23.76
CA THR A 169 -10.46 -3.08 -24.68
C THR A 169 -9.92 -4.45 -25.10
N ILE A 170 -8.68 -4.79 -24.75
CA ILE A 170 -8.07 -6.08 -25.05
C ILE A 170 -8.55 -7.10 -23.99
N PRO A 171 -9.06 -8.27 -24.41
CA PRO A 171 -9.45 -9.33 -23.46
C PRO A 171 -8.31 -9.69 -22.50
N GLY A 172 -8.59 -9.67 -21.20
CA GLY A 172 -7.60 -9.92 -20.14
C GLY A 172 -6.82 -8.69 -19.65
N PHE A 173 -7.08 -7.50 -20.23
CA PHE A 173 -6.46 -6.22 -19.85
C PHE A 173 -7.50 -5.18 -19.38
N GLU A 174 -8.73 -5.59 -19.08
CA GLU A 174 -9.84 -4.70 -18.72
C GLU A 174 -9.51 -3.82 -17.51
N ASP A 175 -8.81 -4.40 -16.54
CA ASP A 175 -8.36 -3.73 -15.32
C ASP A 175 -6.89 -3.26 -15.41
N PHE A 176 -6.35 -3.07 -16.63
CA PHE A 176 -4.95 -2.65 -16.84
C PHE A 176 -4.64 -1.34 -16.09
N LEU A 177 -3.67 -1.43 -15.18
CA LEU A 177 -3.27 -0.34 -14.27
C LEU A 177 -4.45 0.22 -13.44
N GLN A 178 -5.41 -0.63 -13.03
CA GLN A 178 -6.50 -0.29 -12.11
C GLN A 178 -6.40 -1.09 -10.79
N PRO A 179 -7.07 -0.62 -9.71
CA PRO A 179 -7.19 -1.35 -8.46
C PRO A 179 -7.74 -2.78 -8.59
N THR A 180 -7.11 -3.72 -7.89
CA THR A 180 -7.59 -5.11 -7.77
C THR A 180 -8.92 -5.12 -7.02
N LYS A 181 -9.91 -5.84 -7.55
CA LYS A 181 -11.25 -5.90 -6.97
C LYS A 181 -11.30 -6.90 -5.80
N SER A 182 -12.03 -6.56 -4.74
CA SER A 182 -12.17 -7.35 -3.51
C SER A 182 -12.64 -8.79 -3.71
N LYS A 183 -13.43 -9.06 -4.76
CA LYS A 183 -13.94 -10.40 -5.08
C LYS A 183 -12.81 -11.41 -5.31
N GLU A 184 -11.67 -10.96 -5.82
CA GLU A 184 -10.49 -11.81 -6.03
C GLU A 184 -9.77 -12.11 -4.71
N LEU A 185 -9.87 -11.19 -3.75
CA LEU A 185 -9.18 -11.27 -2.44
C LEU A 185 -9.85 -12.23 -1.47
N VAL A 186 -11.19 -12.36 -1.51
CA VAL A 186 -11.92 -13.36 -0.73
C VAL A 186 -11.50 -14.78 -1.14
N GLY A 187 -11.18 -15.00 -2.43
CA GLY A 187 -10.68 -16.29 -2.91
C GLY A 187 -9.32 -16.69 -2.30
N ALA A 188 -8.52 -15.71 -1.87
CA ALA A 188 -7.25 -15.97 -1.19
C ALA A 188 -7.46 -16.54 0.23
N ALA A 189 -8.54 -16.16 0.91
CA ALA A 189 -8.89 -16.62 2.26
C ALA A 189 -9.50 -18.05 2.28
N ARG A 190 -9.41 -18.83 1.20
CA ARG A 190 -10.05 -20.15 1.10
C ARG A 190 -9.57 -21.18 2.14
N TYR A 191 -8.36 -21.02 2.68
CA TYR A 191 -7.76 -21.93 3.66
C TYR A 191 -7.82 -21.41 5.10
N GLY A 192 -8.39 -20.23 5.33
CA GLY A 192 -8.51 -19.65 6.66
C GLY A 192 -8.59 -18.12 6.63
N PRO A 193 -8.92 -17.50 7.78
CA PRO A 193 -8.96 -16.04 7.90
C PRO A 193 -7.62 -15.40 7.53
N ILE A 194 -7.69 -14.33 6.73
CA ILE A 194 -6.54 -13.46 6.45
C ILE A 194 -6.73 -12.17 7.26
N VAL A 195 -5.69 -11.78 8.00
CA VAL A 195 -5.70 -10.59 8.84
C VAL A 195 -4.68 -9.61 8.29
N VAL A 196 -5.15 -8.43 7.90
CA VAL A 196 -4.33 -7.32 7.40
C VAL A 196 -4.25 -6.24 8.47
N ILE A 197 -3.04 -5.95 8.93
CA ILE A 197 -2.80 -4.91 9.94
C ILE A 197 -2.43 -3.61 9.22
N ASN A 198 -3.22 -2.57 9.43
CA ASN A 198 -2.95 -1.22 8.95
C ASN A 198 -2.46 -0.36 10.12
N CYS A 199 -1.30 0.29 9.97
CA CYS A 199 -0.67 1.10 11.03
C CYS A 199 -0.45 2.55 10.57
N ASP A 200 -1.44 3.41 10.77
CA ASP A 200 -1.34 4.85 10.51
C ASP A 200 -0.82 5.62 11.73
N ASP A 201 -0.44 6.87 11.51
CA ASP A 201 0.03 7.77 12.57
C ASP A 201 -1.06 8.04 13.63
N THR A 202 -2.34 7.88 13.27
CA THR A 202 -3.48 8.22 14.15
C THR A 202 -4.15 7.02 14.81
N HIS A 203 -4.20 5.88 14.14
CA HIS A 203 -4.82 4.65 14.63
C HIS A 203 -4.22 3.43 13.93
N CYS A 204 -4.35 2.28 14.59
CA CYS A 204 -3.98 0.97 14.04
C CYS A 204 -5.20 0.06 14.06
N ASP A 205 -5.35 -0.74 13.02
CA ASP A 205 -6.53 -1.58 12.81
C ASP A 205 -6.14 -2.93 12.22
N ALA A 206 -6.94 -3.94 12.54
CA ALA A 206 -6.95 -5.21 11.83
C ALA A 206 -8.20 -5.31 10.97
N LEU A 207 -8.00 -5.62 9.69
CA LEU A 207 -9.04 -5.98 8.74
C LEU A 207 -8.98 -7.49 8.48
N ILE A 208 -10.13 -8.15 8.58
CA ILE A 208 -10.22 -9.61 8.55
C ILE A 208 -11.07 -10.04 7.36
N ILE A 209 -10.47 -10.84 6.49
CA ILE A 209 -11.14 -11.51 5.38
C ILE A 209 -11.44 -12.94 5.84
N LEU A 210 -12.73 -13.29 5.92
CA LEU A 210 -13.16 -14.63 6.31
C LEU A 210 -13.41 -15.51 5.07
N PRO A 211 -13.13 -16.83 5.15
CA PRO A 211 -13.39 -17.75 4.04
C PRO A 211 -14.84 -17.70 3.57
N GLY A 212 -15.05 -17.46 2.27
CA GLY A 212 -16.38 -17.43 1.65
C GLY A 212 -17.27 -16.25 2.03
N GLN A 213 -16.75 -15.26 2.78
CA GLN A 213 -17.50 -14.06 3.15
C GLN A 213 -16.94 -12.83 2.43
N TYR A 214 -17.83 -12.06 1.80
CA TYR A 214 -17.46 -10.82 1.13
C TYR A 214 -17.40 -9.61 2.07
N ASP A 215 -17.98 -9.73 3.26
CA ASP A 215 -17.94 -8.70 4.28
C ASP A 215 -16.62 -8.75 5.05
N ILE A 216 -15.92 -7.62 5.10
CA ILE A 216 -14.64 -7.49 5.79
C ILE A 216 -14.91 -7.08 7.24
N LYS A 217 -14.40 -7.86 8.20
CA LYS A 217 -14.51 -7.50 9.62
C LYS A 217 -13.40 -6.53 10.02
N HIS A 218 -13.70 -5.67 10.97
CA HIS A 218 -12.79 -4.66 11.50
C HIS A 218 -12.61 -4.84 13.00
N VAL A 219 -11.35 -4.76 13.45
CA VAL A 219 -10.97 -4.76 14.87
C VAL A 219 -10.02 -3.59 15.10
N PRO A 220 -10.40 -2.58 15.90
CA PRO A 220 -9.48 -1.51 16.28
C PRO A 220 -8.39 -2.05 17.22
N LEU A 221 -7.16 -1.58 17.07
CA LEU A 221 -6.00 -1.99 17.87
C LEU A 221 -5.46 -0.80 18.68
N PRO A 222 -6.21 -0.29 19.70
CA PRO A 222 -5.89 0.96 20.39
C PRO A 222 -4.58 0.91 21.19
N ASN A 223 -4.11 -0.30 21.53
CA ASN A 223 -2.85 -0.47 22.25
C ASN A 223 -1.64 -0.56 21.31
N PHE A 224 -1.85 -0.70 19.99
CA PHE A 224 -0.78 -0.77 19.01
C PHE A 224 -0.59 0.58 18.32
N THR A 225 0.67 0.92 17.99
CA THR A 225 1.00 2.17 17.30
C THR A 225 2.00 1.91 16.18
N LYS A 226 2.11 2.86 15.25
CA LYS A 226 3.12 2.82 14.19
C LYS A 226 4.55 2.79 14.73
N GLU A 227 4.81 3.46 15.85
CA GLU A 227 6.11 3.45 16.53
C GLU A 227 6.42 2.07 17.08
N LYS A 228 5.43 1.40 17.71
CA LYS A 228 5.56 0.00 18.13
C LYS A 228 5.83 -0.89 16.93
N ALA A 229 5.10 -0.74 15.82
CA ALA A 229 5.33 -1.50 14.59
C ALA A 229 6.77 -1.33 14.06
N LYS A 230 7.26 -0.08 13.98
CA LYS A 230 8.64 0.22 13.54
C LYS A 230 9.69 -0.36 14.48
N SER A 231 9.50 -0.21 15.80
CA SER A 231 10.41 -0.73 16.81
C SER A 231 10.44 -2.27 16.76
N THR A 232 9.28 -2.93 16.76
CA THR A 232 9.17 -4.38 16.63
C THR A 232 9.83 -4.89 15.35
N ARG A 233 9.63 -4.23 14.20
CA ARG A 233 10.30 -4.57 12.95
C ARG A 233 11.83 -4.45 13.07
N PHE A 234 12.32 -3.33 13.59
CA PHE A 234 13.75 -3.08 13.77
C PHE A 234 14.41 -4.16 14.63
N GLU A 235 13.80 -4.49 15.76
CA GLU A 235 14.30 -5.51 16.68
C GLU A 235 14.29 -6.92 16.06
N ILE A 236 13.23 -7.30 15.32
CA ILE A 236 13.17 -8.57 14.59
C ILE A 236 14.27 -8.63 13.52
N GLU A 237 14.43 -7.59 12.70
CA GLU A 237 15.47 -7.55 11.66
C GLU A 237 16.88 -7.66 12.27
N HIS A 238 17.12 -6.99 13.40
CA HIS A 238 18.38 -7.07 14.14
C HIS A 238 18.63 -8.49 14.68
N LEU A 239 17.60 -9.15 15.23
CA LEU A 239 17.67 -10.55 15.68
C LEU A 239 17.99 -11.52 14.54
N ILE A 240 17.35 -11.37 13.38
CA ILE A 240 17.59 -12.22 12.22
C ILE A 240 19.02 -12.05 11.71
N ARG A 241 19.52 -10.81 11.62
CA ARG A 241 20.90 -10.52 11.18
C ARG A 241 21.94 -11.06 12.17
N SER A 242 21.73 -10.85 13.47
CA SER A 242 22.66 -11.31 14.50
C SER A 242 22.73 -12.83 14.61
N LYS A 243 21.64 -13.57 14.34
CA LYS A 243 21.67 -15.04 14.23
C LYS A 243 22.39 -15.54 12.99
N ARG A 244 22.16 -14.95 11.80
CA ARG A 244 22.90 -15.30 10.57
C ARG A 244 24.41 -15.12 10.69
N LEU A 245 24.85 -14.09 11.42
CA LEU A 245 26.28 -13.85 11.69
C LEU A 245 26.90 -14.86 12.68
N LYS A 246 26.09 -15.54 13.50
CA LYS A 246 26.56 -16.61 14.40
C LYS A 246 26.70 -17.96 13.69
N GLU A 247 25.96 -18.18 12.60
CA GLU A 247 26.02 -19.41 11.77
C GLU A 247 27.08 -19.32 10.66
N GLY A 248 27.52 -18.12 10.27
CA GLY A 248 28.64 -17.90 9.35
C GLY A 248 29.97 -17.74 10.10
N VAL A 249 30.85 -18.73 10.01
CA VAL A 249 32.20 -18.69 10.60
C VAL A 249 33.01 -17.50 10.03
N ILE A 250 33.36 -16.53 10.89
CA ILE A 250 34.69 -15.92 11.05
C ILE A 250 34.68 -15.16 12.39
N LYS A 251 35.46 -15.65 13.36
CA LYS A 251 35.73 -14.97 14.63
C LYS A 251 36.44 -13.64 14.33
N ARG A 252 35.76 -12.50 14.51
CA ARG A 252 36.42 -11.19 14.70
C ARG A 252 35.87 -10.51 15.95
N ARG A 253 36.84 -10.03 16.75
CA ARG A 253 36.85 -9.24 18.00
C ARG A 253 35.51 -8.85 18.68
N PRO A 254 35.48 -8.78 20.03
CA PRO A 254 34.29 -8.42 20.77
C PRO A 254 33.92 -6.96 20.47
N VAL A 255 32.88 -6.78 19.67
CA VAL A 255 32.11 -5.54 19.66
C VAL A 255 31.32 -5.53 20.98
N LEU A 256 31.27 -4.36 21.61
CA LEU A 256 30.53 -4.00 22.84
C LEU A 256 29.26 -4.84 23.07
N PRO A 257 28.86 -5.13 24.32
CA PRO A 257 27.70 -5.97 24.59
C PRO A 257 26.49 -5.39 23.87
N ALA A 258 26.10 -6.03 22.77
CA ALA A 258 24.85 -5.74 22.10
C ALA A 258 23.78 -5.99 23.14
N LYS A 259 23.03 -4.95 23.51
CA LYS A 259 21.89 -5.05 24.42
C LYS A 259 21.09 -6.27 23.98
N GLU A 260 20.97 -7.29 24.84
CA GLU A 260 20.20 -8.48 24.50
C GLU A 260 18.79 -8.01 24.15
N VAL A 261 18.39 -8.27 22.91
CA VAL A 261 17.05 -7.92 22.45
C VAL A 261 16.08 -8.77 23.27
N ASP A 262 15.19 -8.11 24.00
CA ASP A 262 14.14 -8.78 24.77
C ASP A 262 13.08 -9.35 23.82
N PHE A 263 13.34 -10.56 23.33
CA PHE A 263 12.47 -11.27 22.40
C PHE A 263 11.15 -11.66 23.05
N GLU A 264 11.14 -11.96 24.35
CA GLU A 264 9.94 -12.29 25.10
C GLU A 264 9.02 -11.07 25.22
N GLY A 265 9.58 -9.91 25.57
CA GLY A 265 8.87 -8.63 25.58
C GLY A 265 8.31 -8.27 24.21
N LEU A 266 9.05 -8.52 23.13
CA LEU A 266 8.59 -8.29 21.76
C LEU A 266 7.40 -9.19 21.39
N LEU A 267 7.47 -10.48 21.70
CA LEU A 267 6.35 -11.41 21.46
C LEU A 267 5.15 -11.07 22.33
N ALA A 268 5.36 -10.60 23.56
CA ALA A 268 4.29 -10.13 24.43
C ALA A 268 3.56 -8.93 23.81
N VAL A 269 4.28 -7.94 23.26
CA VAL A 269 3.68 -6.81 22.54
C VAL A 269 2.83 -7.29 21.36
N LEU A 270 3.38 -8.14 20.49
CA LEU A 270 2.63 -8.68 19.35
C LEU A 270 1.39 -9.48 19.79
N TRP A 271 1.53 -10.26 20.86
CA TRP A 271 0.44 -11.06 21.39
C TRP A 271 -0.69 -10.20 21.95
N TYR A 272 -0.39 -9.32 22.90
CA TYR A 272 -1.42 -8.55 23.61
C TYR A 272 -2.00 -7.41 22.77
N ASP A 273 -1.21 -6.78 21.91
CA ASP A 273 -1.65 -5.60 21.16
C ASP A 273 -2.27 -5.95 19.79
N ILE A 274 -1.96 -7.12 19.22
CA ILE A 274 -2.47 -7.53 17.89
C ILE A 274 -3.17 -8.89 17.93
N VAL A 275 -2.45 -9.96 18.27
CA VAL A 275 -2.93 -11.34 18.03
C VAL A 275 -4.14 -11.65 18.90
N LYS A 276 -4.06 -11.40 20.21
CA LYS A 276 -5.13 -11.69 21.15
C LYS A 276 -6.43 -10.94 20.80
N PRO A 277 -6.45 -9.61 20.57
CA PRO A 277 -7.66 -8.91 20.13
C PRO A 277 -8.32 -9.52 18.89
N VAL A 278 -7.51 -9.95 17.92
CA VAL A 278 -8.01 -10.58 16.68
C VAL A 278 -8.59 -11.97 16.95
N LEU A 279 -7.90 -12.80 17.73
CA LEU A 279 -8.38 -14.16 18.06
C LEU A 279 -9.62 -14.13 18.97
N ASP A 280 -9.70 -13.16 19.88
CA ASP A 280 -10.89 -12.90 20.69
C ASP A 280 -12.09 -12.54 19.78
N HIS A 281 -11.89 -11.65 18.80
CA HIS A 281 -12.94 -11.26 17.84
C HIS A 281 -13.40 -12.44 16.97
N LEU A 282 -12.47 -13.31 16.58
CA LEU A 282 -12.78 -14.53 15.82
C LEU A 282 -13.44 -15.64 16.66
N GLY A 283 -13.51 -15.48 17.99
CA GLY A 283 -14.08 -16.47 18.89
C GLY A 283 -13.19 -17.69 19.13
N TYR A 284 -11.90 -17.62 18.80
CA TYR A 284 -10.95 -18.71 19.03
C TYR A 284 -10.46 -18.79 20.48
N MET A 285 -10.67 -17.72 21.25
CA MET A 285 -10.34 -17.67 22.68
C MET A 285 -11.57 -18.11 23.48
N VAL A 286 -11.69 -19.40 23.77
CA VAL A 286 -12.75 -19.94 24.64
C VAL A 286 -12.57 -19.37 26.06
N ARG A 287 -13.52 -18.57 26.53
CA ARG A 287 -13.64 -18.29 27.98
C ARG A 287 -14.16 -19.57 28.65
N PHE A 288 -13.28 -20.30 29.34
CA PHE A 288 -13.75 -21.27 30.33
C PHE A 288 -14.52 -20.50 31.40
N LEU A 289 -15.85 -20.57 31.36
CA LEU A 289 -16.69 -20.25 32.51
C LEU A 289 -16.35 -21.29 33.57
N ILE A 290 -15.51 -20.90 34.53
CA ILE A 290 -15.35 -21.66 35.77
C ILE A 290 -16.70 -21.55 36.50
N VAL A 291 -17.57 -22.53 36.29
CA VAL A 291 -18.73 -22.74 37.15
C VAL A 291 -18.20 -23.34 38.44
N SER A 292 -18.00 -22.49 39.44
CA SER A 292 -17.63 -22.90 40.79
C SER A 292 -18.78 -23.72 41.39
N TYR A 293 -18.69 -25.05 41.33
CA TYR A 293 -19.55 -25.91 42.13
C TYR A 293 -19.19 -25.73 43.60
N SER A 294 -20.06 -25.04 44.35
CA SER A 294 -19.97 -24.92 45.80
C SER A 294 -20.26 -26.29 46.43
N TYR A 295 -19.23 -26.99 46.87
CA TYR A 295 -19.35 -28.15 47.75
C TYR A 295 -19.85 -27.67 49.12
N ARG A 296 -21.15 -27.77 49.39
CA ARG A 296 -21.66 -27.74 50.77
C ARG A 296 -21.40 -29.11 51.40
N HIS A 297 -20.41 -29.17 52.30
CA HIS A 297 -20.31 -30.24 53.29
C HIS A 297 -21.54 -30.20 54.20
N ALA A 298 -22.43 -31.18 54.04
CA ALA A 298 -23.40 -31.54 55.05
C ALA A 298 -22.81 -32.70 55.86
N ASN A 299 -22.13 -32.37 56.96
CA ASN A 299 -21.89 -33.33 58.03
C ASN A 299 -23.22 -33.62 58.71
N LYS A 300 -23.78 -34.82 58.49
CA LYS A 300 -24.80 -35.42 59.34
C LYS A 300 -24.22 -36.70 59.94
N LEU A 301 -24.00 -36.62 61.25
CA LEU A 301 -24.20 -37.64 62.29
C LEU A 301 -24.61 -39.03 61.79
N ILE A 302 -23.83 -40.06 62.17
CA ILE A 302 -24.13 -41.07 63.21
C ILE A 302 -22.79 -41.69 63.63
#